data_AF-A0A959NL50-F1
#
_entry.id   AF-A0A959NL50-F1
#
_cell.length_a   1.000
_cell.length_b   1.000
_cell.length_c   1.000
_cell.angle_alpha   90.00
_cell.angle_beta   90.00
_cell.angle_gamma   90.00
#
_symmetry.space_group_name_H-M   'P 1'
#
loop_
_entity.id
_entity.type
_entity.pdbx_description
1 polymer ?
#
loop_
_entity_poly.entity_id
_entity_poly.type
_entity_poly.pdbx_seq_one_letter_code
_entity_poly.pdbx_strand_id
1 'polypeptide(L)'
;GKGLGHEFLKHIERTEILLILIDATSENIKKDYEVLLNELNNYSKILFNKKKMIGISKIDLLSADELKKMKKDLAKKFTEEIFYFSAVAKINITELIDKLWANLNR
;
A
#
# COMPACT_ATOMS: atom_id res chain seq x y z
N GLY A 1 0.53 -6.81 -18.42
CA GLY A 1 -0.16 -7.87 -17.65
C GLY A 1 -1.63 -7.83 -17.99
N LYS A 2 -2.32 -8.98 -17.97
CA LYS A 2 -3.79 -9.00 -17.96
C LYS A 2 -4.21 -8.28 -16.68
N GLY A 3 -4.90 -7.15 -16.80
CA GLY A 3 -5.33 -6.34 -15.65
C GLY A 3 -6.09 -7.16 -14.62
N LEU A 4 -6.34 -6.57 -13.45
CA LEU A 4 -6.89 -7.26 -12.27
C LEU A 4 -8.22 -8.02 -12.50
N GLY A 5 -8.85 -7.90 -13.66
CA GLY A 5 -10.06 -8.64 -14.03
C GLY A 5 -11.30 -7.96 -13.45
N HIS A 6 -12.32 -7.78 -14.29
CA HIS A 6 -13.53 -7.04 -13.91
C HIS A 6 -14.24 -7.65 -12.68
N GLU A 7 -14.26 -8.99 -12.60
CA GLU A 7 -14.87 -9.68 -11.47
C GLU A 7 -14.12 -9.46 -10.16
N PHE A 8 -12.78 -9.54 -10.12
CA PHE A 8 -12.00 -9.25 -8.93
C PHE A 8 -12.21 -7.81 -8.44
N LEU A 9 -12.31 -6.85 -9.36
CA LEU A 9 -12.56 -5.45 -9.03
C LEU A 9 -13.95 -5.24 -8.40
N LYS A 10 -15.00 -5.91 -8.88
CA LYS A 10 -16.32 -5.91 -8.22
C LYS A 10 -16.26 -6.43 -6.79
N HIS A 11 -15.43 -7.44 -6.52
CA HIS A 11 -15.25 -7.95 -5.16
C HIS A 11 -14.56 -6.92 -4.26
N ILE A 12 -13.55 -6.22 -4.78
CA ILE A 12 -12.84 -5.18 -4.04
C ILE A 12 -13.76 -3.99 -3.71
N GLU A 13 -14.76 -3.68 -4.54
CA GLU A 13 -15.72 -2.61 -4.24
C GLU A 13 -16.45 -2.82 -2.90
N ARG A 14 -16.64 -4.08 -2.49
CA ARG A 14 -17.31 -4.44 -1.22
C ARG A 14 -16.42 -4.39 0.03
N THR A 15 -15.11 -4.19 -0.11
CA THR A 15 -14.25 -3.99 1.07
C THR A 15 -14.54 -2.61 1.70
N GLU A 16 -13.88 -2.23 2.78
CA GLU A 16 -14.02 -0.86 3.33
C GLU A 16 -12.72 -0.06 3.21
N ILE A 17 -11.58 -0.74 3.31
CA ILE A 17 -10.24 -0.18 3.14
C ILE A 17 -9.50 -0.89 2.00
N LEU A 18 -8.62 -0.14 1.34
CA LEU A 18 -7.65 -0.67 0.38
C LEU A 18 -6.23 -0.49 0.93
N LEU A 19 -5.44 -1.56 0.88
CA LEU A 19 -4.00 -1.50 1.09
C LEU A 19 -3.31 -1.46 -0.27
N ILE A 20 -2.70 -0.32 -0.61
CA ILE A 20 -1.91 -0.16 -1.83
C ILE A 20 -0.51 -0.68 -1.56
N LEU A 21 -0.21 -1.86 -2.09
CA LEU A 21 1.04 -2.57 -1.85
C LEU A 21 2.12 -2.11 -2.83
N ILE A 22 3.27 -1.69 -2.31
CA ILE A 22 4.44 -1.31 -3.09
C ILE A 22 5.67 -2.02 -2.56
N ASP A 23 6.60 -2.36 -3.44
CA ASP A 23 7.87 -2.98 -3.09
C ASP A 23 8.84 -1.93 -2.51
N ALA A 24 9.49 -2.26 -1.39
CA ALA A 24 10.56 -1.43 -0.82
C ALA A 24 11.74 -1.28 -1.78
N THR A 25 11.99 -2.23 -2.68
CA THR A 25 13.09 -2.14 -3.63
C THR A 25 12.73 -1.36 -4.90
N SER A 26 11.53 -0.78 -4.99
CA SER A 26 11.14 0.05 -6.13
C SER A 26 12.06 1.27 -6.24
N GLU A 27 12.54 1.54 -7.46
CA GLU A 27 13.34 2.73 -7.77
C GLU A 27 12.58 4.03 -7.47
N ASN A 28 11.25 4.04 -7.64
CA ASN A 28 10.41 5.20 -7.39
C ASN A 28 9.03 4.80 -6.87
N ILE A 29 8.96 4.56 -5.57
CA ILE A 29 7.73 4.25 -4.81
C ILE A 29 6.60 5.25 -5.10
N LYS A 30 6.91 6.55 -5.23
CA LYS A 30 5.89 7.57 -5.51
C LYS A 30 5.28 7.42 -6.90
N LYS A 31 6.11 7.19 -7.90
CA LYS A 31 5.64 6.96 -9.26
C LYS A 31 4.80 5.69 -9.34
N ASP A 32 5.23 4.61 -8.68
CA ASP A 32 4.48 3.34 -8.67
C ASP A 32 3.12 3.50 -7.99
N TYR A 33 3.07 4.23 -6.87
CA TYR A 33 1.80 4.60 -6.22
C TYR A 33 0.88 5.38 -7.15
N GLU A 34 1.40 6.42 -7.82
CA GLU A 34 0.62 7.26 -8.74
C GLU A 34 0.10 6.46 -9.94
N VAL A 35 0.89 5.52 -10.47
CA VAL A 35 0.45 4.60 -11.53
C VAL A 35 -0.71 3.73 -11.05
N LEU A 36 -0.59 3.10 -9.88
CA LEU A 36 -1.64 2.27 -9.29
C LEU A 36 -2.92 3.09 -9.01
N LEU A 37 -2.79 4.32 -8.53
CA LEU A 37 -3.92 5.21 -8.32
C LEU A 37 -4.62 5.61 -9.63
N ASN A 38 -3.85 5.90 -10.67
CA ASN A 38 -4.40 6.25 -11.97
C ASN A 38 -5.15 5.06 -12.59
N GLU A 39 -4.60 3.86 -12.47
CA GLU A 39 -5.29 2.63 -12.86
C GLU A 39 -6.61 2.49 -12.09
N LEU A 40 -6.59 2.58 -10.75
CA LEU A 40 -7.79 2.51 -9.92
C LEU A 40 -8.85 3.56 -10.32
N ASN A 41 -8.44 4.79 -10.60
CA ASN A 41 -9.33 5.87 -11.03
C ASN A 41 -10.00 5.57 -12.38
N ASN A 42 -9.24 5.03 -13.33
CA ASN A 42 -9.75 4.66 -14.65
C ASN A 42 -10.75 3.50 -14.57
N TYR A 43 -10.62 2.61 -13.58
CA TYR A 43 -11.54 1.49 -13.40
C TYR A 43 -12.82 1.88 -12.65
N SER A 44 -12.70 2.53 -11.49
CA SER A 44 -13.85 2.85 -10.64
C SER A 44 -13.57 4.05 -9.75
N LYS A 45 -14.34 5.12 -9.94
CA LYS A 45 -14.32 6.30 -9.05
C LYS A 45 -14.67 5.93 -7.60
N ILE A 46 -15.47 4.89 -7.40
CA ILE A 46 -15.83 4.39 -6.07
C ILE A 46 -14.57 3.86 -5.37
N LEU A 47 -13.80 3.00 -6.05
CA LEU A 47 -12.52 2.49 -5.53
C LEU A 47 -11.49 3.60 -5.32
N PHE A 48 -11.43 4.55 -6.24
CA PHE A 48 -10.52 5.69 -6.14
C PHE A 48 -10.80 6.58 -4.92
N ASN A 49 -12.06 6.78 -4.55
CA ASN A 49 -12.41 7.60 -3.38
C ASN A 49 -12.38 6.83 -2.05
N LYS A 50 -12.17 5.52 -2.10
CA LYS A 50 -12.17 4.67 -0.91
C LYS A 50 -11.00 4.98 0.01
N LYS A 51 -11.18 4.70 1.31
CA LYS A 51 -10.09 4.82 2.29
C LYS A 51 -8.92 3.92 1.88
N LYS A 52 -7.72 4.50 1.86
CA LYS A 52 -6.50 3.86 1.37
C LYS A 52 -5.39 3.99 2.41
N MET A 53 -4.54 2.97 2.47
CA MET A 53 -3.29 2.93 3.21
C MET A 53 -2.19 2.43 2.29
N ILE A 54 -0.97 2.95 2.43
CA ILE A 54 0.18 2.49 1.65
C ILE A 54 0.89 1.40 2.44
N GLY A 55 1.08 0.23 1.84
CA GLY A 55 1.86 -0.86 2.40
C GLY A 55 3.18 -1.02 1.67
N ILE A 56 4.29 -0.66 2.30
CA ILE A 56 5.64 -0.91 1.78
C ILE A 56 6.08 -2.30 2.26
N SER A 57 6.17 -3.22 1.31
CA SER A 57 6.52 -4.63 1.54
C SER A 57 7.99 -4.92 1.27
N LYS A 58 8.48 -6.09 1.68
CA LYS A 58 9.86 -6.57 1.48
C LYS A 58 10.94 -5.72 2.14
N ILE A 59 10.63 -5.10 3.29
CA ILE A 59 11.61 -4.27 4.02
C ILE A 59 12.80 -5.07 4.56
N ASP A 60 12.72 -6.40 4.58
CA ASP A 60 13.81 -7.31 4.92
C ASP A 60 14.98 -7.24 3.94
N LEU A 61 14.74 -6.73 2.73
CA LEU A 61 15.78 -6.52 1.72
C LEU A 61 16.58 -5.23 1.93
N LEU A 62 16.20 -4.40 2.91
CA LEU A 62 16.87 -3.15 3.22
C LEU A 62 17.65 -3.27 4.53
N SER A 63 18.82 -2.63 4.56
CA SER A 63 19.50 -2.37 5.83
C SER A 63 18.70 -1.38 6.71
N ALA A 64 19.02 -1.34 8.01
CA ALA A 64 18.36 -0.45 8.95
C ALA A 64 18.51 1.04 8.56
N ASP A 65 19.67 1.44 8.04
CA ASP A 65 19.92 2.81 7.61
C ASP A 65 19.17 3.18 6.33
N GLU A 66 19.09 2.25 5.36
CA GLU A 66 18.29 2.43 4.15
C GLU A 66 16.81 2.57 4.48
N LEU A 67 16.28 1.68 5.32
CA LEU A 67 14.89 1.74 5.77
C LEU A 67 14.60 3.06 6.51
N LYS A 68 15.52 3.52 7.37
CA LYS A 68 15.38 4.79 8.08
C LYS A 68 15.38 5.99 7.13
N LYS A 69 16.27 5.99 6.13
CA LYS A 69 16.32 7.02 5.09
C LYS A 69 15.04 7.04 4.26
N MET A 70 14.58 5.87 3.83
CA MET A 70 13.32 5.71 3.10
C MET A 70 12.13 6.24 3.90
N LYS A 71 11.98 5.83 5.16
CA LYS A 71 10.88 6.32 6.03
C LYS A 71 10.84 7.84 6.10
N LYS A 72 12.00 8.49 6.26
CA LYS A 72 12.11 9.96 6.27
C LYS A 72 11.76 10.60 4.93
N ASP A 73 12.17 10.00 3.82
CA ASP A 73 11.89 10.51 2.48
C ASP A 73 10.40 10.38 2.13
N LEU A 74 9.81 9.21 2.36
CA LEU A 74 8.40 8.93 2.07
C LEU A 74 7.47 9.77 2.95
N ALA A 75 7.81 9.99 4.23
CA ALA A 75 7.02 10.86 5.12
C ALA A 75 6.92 12.32 4.63
N LYS A 76 7.83 12.77 3.75
CA LYS A 76 7.76 14.10 3.11
C LYS A 76 6.98 14.09 1.80
N LYS A 77 6.85 12.93 1.17
CA LYS A 77 6.29 12.76 -0.19
C LYS A 77 4.81 12.40 -0.20
N PHE A 78 4.33 11.84 0.91
CA PHE A 78 2.98 11.33 1.08
C PHE A 78 2.31 11.95 2.30
N THR A 79 1.01 12.16 2.20
CA THR A 79 0.15 12.55 3.33
C THR A 79 -0.63 11.35 3.86
N GLU A 80 -0.77 10.30 3.06
CA GLU A 80 -1.40 9.05 3.42
C GLU A 80 -0.59 8.25 4.45
N GLU A 81 -1.29 7.42 5.21
CA GLU A 81 -0.66 6.55 6.19
C GLU A 81 0.14 5.44 5.50
N ILE A 82 1.42 5.31 5.87
CA ILE A 82 2.34 4.30 5.34
C ILE A 82 2.67 3.27 6.41
N PHE A 83 2.51 1.99 6.06
CA PHE A 83 2.95 0.85 6.86
C PHE A 83 4.14 0.15 6.21
N TYR A 84 5.06 -0.38 7.01
CA TYR A 84 6.28 -1.04 6.56
C TYR A 84 6.34 -2.45 7.11
N PHE A 85 6.40 -3.45 6.23
CA PHE A 85 6.34 -4.86 6.64
C PHE A 85 7.10 -5.79 5.70
N SER A 86 7.29 -7.04 6.12
CA SER A 86 7.73 -8.13 5.25
C SER A 86 6.91 -9.38 5.51
N ALA A 87 6.21 -9.86 4.47
CA ALA A 87 5.48 -11.12 4.52
C ALA A 87 6.41 -12.33 4.62
N VAL A 88 7.54 -12.30 3.90
CA VAL A 88 8.51 -13.41 3.85
C VAL A 88 9.23 -13.54 5.19
N ALA A 89 9.76 -12.43 5.71
CA ALA A 89 10.45 -12.41 7.00
C ALA A 89 9.49 -12.35 8.20
N LYS A 90 8.17 -12.29 7.97
CA LYS A 90 7.12 -12.12 8.98
C LYS A 90 7.32 -10.90 9.90
N ILE A 91 7.88 -9.82 9.35
CA ILE A 91 8.11 -8.58 10.07
C ILE A 91 6.86 -7.71 10.01
N ASN A 92 6.39 -7.26 11.16
CA ASN A 92 5.26 -6.33 11.35
C ASN A 92 3.91 -6.80 10.78
N ILE A 93 3.70 -8.11 10.56
CA ILE A 93 2.47 -8.63 9.94
C ILE A 93 1.28 -8.47 10.88
N THR A 94 1.45 -8.80 12.16
CA THR A 94 0.38 -8.66 13.16
C THR A 94 0.01 -7.19 13.30
N GLU A 95 1.00 -6.33 13.38
CA GLU A 95 0.85 -4.88 13.51
C GLU A 95 0.18 -4.26 12.27
N LEU A 96 0.46 -4.77 11.07
CA LEU A 96 -0.24 -4.37 9.84
C LEU A 96 -1.73 -4.70 9.96
N ILE A 97 -2.04 -5.94 10.36
CA ILE A 97 -3.42 -6.42 10.50
C ILE A 97 -4.16 -5.59 11.55
N ASP A 98 -3.58 -5.43 12.74
CA ASP A 98 -4.15 -4.62 13.82
C ASP A 98 -4.41 -3.18 13.37
N LYS A 99 -3.48 -2.62 12.58
CA LYS A 99 -3.62 -1.26 12.06
C LYS A 99 -4.72 -1.12 11.02
N LEU A 100 -4.91 -2.13 10.17
CA LEU A 100 -6.04 -2.19 9.24
C LEU A 100 -7.36 -2.32 10.00
N TRP A 101 -7.45 -3.21 10.99
CA TRP A 101 -8.63 -3.35 11.85
C TRP A 101 -9.00 -2.07 12.58
N ALA A 102 -8.02 -1.38 13.17
CA ALA A 102 -8.23 -0.10 13.83
C ALA A 102 -8.73 1.00 12.88
N ASN A 103 -8.42 0.89 11.59
CA ASN A 103 -8.89 1.80 10.56
C ASN A 103 -10.28 1.47 10.02
N LEU A 104 -10.75 0.22 10.18
CA LEU A 104 -12.10 -0.22 9.81
C LEU A 104 -13.13 0.17 10.89
N ASN A 105 -12.80 -0.04 12.16
CA ASN A 105 -13.72 0.18 13.30
C ASN A 105 -13.71 1.62 13.83
N ARG A 106 -13.50 2.62 12.97
CA ARG A 106 -13.40 4.04 13.32
C ARG A 106 -14.44 4.88 12.61
#